data_AF-A0A9P5S568-F1
#
_entry.id   AF-A0A9P5S568-F1
#
_cell.length_a   1.000
_cell.length_b   1.000
_cell.length_c   1.000
_cell.angle_alpha   90.00
_cell.angle_beta   90.00
_cell.angle_gamma   90.00
#
_symmetry.space_group_name_H-M   'P 1'
#
loop_
_entity.id
_entity.type
_entity.pdbx_description
1 polymer ?
#
loop_
_entity_poly.entity_id
_entity_poly.type
_entity_poly.pdbx_seq_one_letter_code
_entity_poly.pdbx_strand_id
1 'polypeptide(L)'
;MMDEPPKHRPPNTSFKQQRLKAWQPILTAKSVLPTFFILGILFAPLGGLLVWRNSQITEMSFEYTDCMDALTPTLVPDVNFVHSSVVDFAKPTYIISDSTHNVVPAPESPAGTANYTYPVKRCTVSLTIPVDFQPPVMMYYKLTNFYQNHRKYTKSLDYKQLSGVPALVSEINGRKGCNIEGDIPIYPCGLIANSMFNDTIFGLTAAPATPPRADYIFLPNRIASLADKGKFAKYGYPDLSAILPPPNWRSRYPNGVYSASFPPPDISIDEHFQVWMRTAGWSTFLKTYGRGTEVLPAGDYQLQIDMNFPIKAYGGKKYIVISSLGATGGRNNFLGIGYIVIAIICAGLGVVFTAFHIARPRIIGDHSKISFGGEATVHTRAPNRADDAGGNRIRSRYEDD
;
A
#
# COMPACT_ATOMS: atom_id res chain seq x y z
N MET A 1 24.15 -2.51 -73.63
CA MET A 1 23.61 -3.57 -72.75
C MET A 1 23.74 -3.06 -71.32
N MET A 2 22.63 -2.69 -70.69
CA MET A 2 22.64 -2.53 -69.24
C MET A 2 22.44 -3.92 -68.66
N ASP A 3 23.44 -4.42 -67.93
CA ASP A 3 23.36 -5.72 -67.27
C ASP A 3 22.15 -5.75 -66.32
N GLU A 4 21.28 -6.73 -66.53
CA GLU A 4 20.13 -6.98 -65.66
C GLU A 4 20.63 -7.30 -64.24
N PRO A 5 20.12 -6.63 -63.18
CA PRO A 5 20.59 -6.89 -61.83
C PRO A 5 20.23 -8.32 -61.40
N PRO A 6 21.14 -9.05 -60.72
CA PRO A 6 20.98 -10.47 -60.43
C PRO A 6 19.71 -10.75 -59.60
N LYS A 7 18.87 -11.67 -60.11
CA LYS A 7 17.50 -12.00 -59.65
C LYS A 7 17.34 -12.38 -58.17
N HIS A 8 18.44 -12.74 -57.49
CA HIS A 8 18.45 -13.19 -56.09
C HIS A 8 19.23 -12.26 -55.15
N ARG A 9 19.59 -11.04 -55.58
CA ARG A 9 20.25 -10.09 -54.68
C ARG A 9 19.26 -9.61 -53.61
N PRO A 10 19.58 -9.73 -52.31
CA PRO A 10 18.73 -9.17 -51.26
C PRO A 10 18.62 -7.64 -51.45
N PRO A 11 17.45 -7.03 -51.20
CA PRO A 11 17.26 -5.60 -51.38
C PRO A 11 18.25 -4.78 -50.55
N ASN A 12 18.81 -3.74 -51.16
CA ASN A 12 19.75 -2.83 -50.52
C ASN A 12 19.01 -1.75 -49.71
N THR A 13 18.23 -2.16 -48.72
CA THR A 13 17.54 -1.26 -47.80
C THR A 13 18.27 -1.21 -46.45
N SER A 14 18.22 -0.08 -45.75
CA SER A 14 18.86 0.10 -44.43
C SER A 14 18.42 -0.96 -43.42
N PHE A 15 17.16 -1.40 -43.48
CA PHE A 15 16.63 -2.48 -42.65
C PHE A 15 17.24 -3.85 -42.99
N LYS A 16 17.19 -4.27 -44.26
CA LYS A 16 17.70 -5.60 -44.67
C LYS A 16 19.21 -5.72 -44.58
N GLN A 17 19.92 -4.60 -44.67
CA GLN A 17 21.38 -4.52 -44.56
C GLN A 17 21.87 -4.24 -43.14
N GLN A 18 20.98 -4.15 -42.14
CA GLN A 18 21.30 -3.85 -40.74
C GLN A 18 22.05 -2.51 -40.54
N ARG A 19 21.76 -1.52 -41.40
CA ARG A 19 22.31 -0.16 -41.36
C ARG A 19 21.25 0.85 -40.94
N LEU A 20 20.36 0.45 -40.04
CA LEU A 20 19.41 1.37 -39.44
C LEU A 20 20.17 2.45 -38.65
N LYS A 21 19.63 3.67 -38.64
CA LYS A 21 20.16 4.74 -37.78
C LYS A 21 20.03 4.27 -36.33
N ALA A 22 21.17 4.00 -35.71
CA ALA A 22 21.26 3.58 -34.32
C ALA A 22 22.09 4.58 -33.54
N TRP A 23 21.72 4.82 -32.28
CA TRP A 23 22.57 5.52 -31.33
C TRP A 23 23.24 4.48 -30.44
N GLN A 24 24.57 4.53 -30.39
CA GLN A 24 25.37 3.63 -29.56
C GLN A 24 25.98 4.45 -28.41
N PRO A 25 25.41 4.39 -27.19
CA PRO A 25 25.96 5.11 -26.06
C PRO A 25 27.26 4.48 -25.61
N ILE A 26 28.38 5.10 -25.98
CA ILE A 26 29.69 4.75 -25.43
C ILE A 26 29.82 5.43 -24.06
N LEU A 27 29.87 4.63 -23.01
CA LEU A 27 30.02 5.09 -21.64
C LEU A 27 31.46 5.57 -21.42
N THR A 28 31.68 6.88 -21.57
CA THR A 28 32.98 7.53 -21.33
C THR A 28 32.93 8.29 -20.00
N ALA A 29 34.09 8.54 -19.38
CA ALA A 29 34.15 9.33 -18.14
C ALA A 29 33.48 10.71 -18.29
N LYS A 30 33.59 11.32 -19.48
CA LYS A 30 32.97 12.62 -19.80
C LYS A 30 31.43 12.58 -19.79
N SER A 31 30.81 11.46 -20.14
CA SER A 31 29.35 11.31 -20.10
C SER A 31 28.88 10.76 -18.75
N VAL A 32 29.58 9.76 -18.21
CA VAL A 32 29.14 9.02 -17.01
C VAL A 32 29.34 9.81 -15.72
N LEU A 33 30.50 10.47 -15.53
CA LEU A 33 30.79 11.15 -14.26
C LEU A 33 29.79 12.29 -13.98
N PRO A 34 29.46 13.19 -14.94
CA PRO A 34 28.46 14.21 -14.70
C PRO A 34 27.08 13.63 -14.38
N THR A 35 26.69 12.51 -15.00
CA THR A 35 25.40 11.86 -14.73
C THR A 35 25.25 11.46 -13.26
N PHE A 36 26.29 10.92 -12.62
CA PHE A 36 26.24 10.55 -11.20
C PHE A 36 25.97 11.76 -10.29
N PHE A 37 26.65 12.89 -10.55
CA PHE A 37 26.45 14.10 -9.77
C PHE A 37 25.10 14.76 -10.05
N ILE A 38 24.64 14.78 -11.30
CA ILE A 38 23.31 15.28 -11.67
C ILE A 38 22.21 14.50 -10.96
N LEU A 39 22.29 13.15 -10.96
CA LEU A 39 21.33 12.32 -10.24
C LEU A 39 21.35 12.58 -8.73
N GLY A 40 22.54 12.75 -8.14
CA GLY A 40 22.67 13.12 -6.72
C GLY A 40 22.02 14.46 -6.40
N ILE A 41 22.29 15.49 -7.21
CA ILE A 41 21.74 16.85 -7.04
C ILE A 41 20.22 16.88 -7.24
N LEU A 42 19.66 16.02 -8.08
CA LEU A 42 18.20 15.94 -8.28
C LEU A 42 17.52 15.14 -7.16
N PHE A 43 18.09 14.01 -6.76
CA PHE A 43 17.45 13.10 -5.80
C PHE A 43 17.59 13.56 -4.34
N ALA A 44 18.67 14.24 -3.97
CA ALA A 44 18.84 14.76 -2.61
C ALA A 44 17.74 15.77 -2.19
N PRO A 45 17.46 16.86 -2.94
CA PRO A 45 16.40 17.79 -2.58
C PRO A 45 15.01 17.16 -2.69
N LEU A 46 14.78 16.27 -3.66
CA LEU A 46 13.51 15.54 -3.77
C LEU A 46 13.28 14.65 -2.54
N GLY A 47 14.29 13.88 -2.14
CA GLY A 47 14.23 13.04 -0.94
C GLY A 47 14.05 13.86 0.33
N GLY A 48 14.80 14.96 0.47
CA GLY A 48 14.66 15.90 1.59
C GLY A 48 13.25 16.51 1.67
N LEU A 49 12.69 16.94 0.53
CA LEU A 49 11.33 17.46 0.45
C LEU A 49 10.29 16.41 0.87
N LEU A 50 10.43 15.16 0.44
CA LEU A 50 9.53 14.07 0.81
C LEU A 50 9.60 13.76 2.31
N VAL A 51 10.80 13.67 2.89
CA VAL A 51 10.97 13.46 4.33
C VAL A 51 10.39 14.62 5.13
N TRP A 52 10.65 15.86 4.71
CA TRP A 52 10.11 17.05 5.37
C TRP A 52 8.58 17.13 5.28
N ARG A 53 7.99 16.85 4.12
CA ARG A 53 6.52 16.78 4.00
C ARG A 53 5.93 15.70 4.87
N ASN A 54 6.58 14.54 4.93
CA ASN A 54 6.12 13.43 5.74
C ASN A 54 6.26 13.69 7.25
N SER A 55 7.24 14.50 7.68
CA SER A 55 7.41 14.86 9.09
C SER A 55 6.30 15.79 9.60
N GLN A 56 5.57 16.48 8.72
CA GLN A 56 4.42 17.31 9.07
C GLN A 56 3.13 16.51 9.29
N ILE A 57 3.13 15.21 8.99
CA ILE A 57 1.96 14.34 9.22
C ILE A 57 1.93 13.91 10.69
N THR A 58 0.81 14.20 11.34
CA THR A 58 0.49 13.79 12.71
C THR A 58 -0.18 12.43 12.67
N GLU A 59 0.37 11.47 13.41
CA GLU A 59 -0.19 10.13 13.53
C GLU A 59 -0.17 9.69 15.00
N MET A 60 -1.29 9.16 15.48
CA MET A 60 -1.40 8.50 16.78
C MET A 60 -1.85 7.07 16.55
N SER A 61 -1.20 6.11 17.19
CA SER A 61 -1.59 4.70 17.15
C SER A 61 -1.48 4.07 18.54
N PHE A 62 -2.43 3.21 18.87
CA PHE A 62 -2.45 2.53 20.16
C PHE A 62 -3.08 1.14 20.04
N GLU A 63 -2.49 0.18 20.76
CA GLU A 63 -2.97 -1.20 20.82
C GLU A 63 -4.19 -1.32 21.76
N TYR A 64 -5.21 -2.07 21.36
CA TYR A 64 -6.36 -2.36 22.24
C TYR A 64 -6.71 -3.85 22.30
N THR A 65 -5.78 -4.71 21.87
CA THR A 65 -5.93 -6.17 21.85
C THR A 65 -6.35 -6.73 23.22
N ASP A 66 -5.70 -6.28 24.28
CA ASP A 66 -5.84 -6.82 25.64
C ASP A 66 -6.95 -6.16 26.46
N CYS A 67 -7.73 -5.25 25.87
CA CYS A 67 -8.78 -4.55 26.61
C CYS A 67 -9.84 -5.50 27.19
N MET A 68 -10.10 -6.65 26.55
CA MET A 68 -11.05 -7.66 27.06
C MET A 68 -10.73 -8.18 28.47
N ASP A 69 -9.46 -8.11 28.89
CA ASP A 69 -8.98 -8.63 30.16
C ASP A 69 -8.82 -7.51 31.22
N ALA A 70 -9.11 -6.26 30.86
CA ALA A 70 -8.78 -5.06 31.63
C ALA A 70 -9.95 -4.57 32.49
N LEU A 71 -10.23 -5.28 33.58
CA LEU A 71 -11.30 -4.96 34.54
C LEU A 71 -11.03 -3.68 35.34
N THR A 72 -9.78 -3.24 35.40
CA THR A 72 -9.37 -1.98 36.02
C THR A 72 -8.68 -1.10 34.97
N PRO A 73 -8.66 0.24 35.15
CA PRO A 73 -7.94 1.14 34.25
C PRO A 73 -6.50 0.67 34.06
N THR A 74 -6.19 0.24 32.84
CA THR A 74 -4.91 -0.38 32.48
C THR A 74 -4.21 0.49 31.45
N LEU A 75 -2.91 0.69 31.63
CA LEU A 75 -2.09 1.45 30.69
C LEU A 75 -1.98 0.68 29.37
N VAL A 76 -2.16 1.37 28.25
CA VAL A 76 -2.02 0.74 26.94
C VAL A 76 -0.54 0.35 26.70
N PRO A 77 -0.24 -0.91 26.33
CA PRO A 77 1.13 -1.42 26.28
C PRO A 77 1.96 -0.88 25.10
N ASP A 78 1.36 -0.77 23.92
CA ASP A 78 2.03 -0.31 22.69
C ASP A 78 1.30 0.93 22.18
N VAL A 79 1.94 2.08 22.36
CA VAL A 79 1.41 3.38 21.96
C VAL A 79 2.51 4.12 21.25
N ASN A 80 2.20 4.58 20.06
CA ASN A 80 3.10 5.37 19.26
C ASN A 80 2.39 6.65 18.84
N PHE A 81 2.92 7.79 19.27
CA PHE A 81 2.52 9.10 18.81
C PHE A 81 3.68 9.69 18.02
N VAL A 82 3.42 10.10 16.79
CA VAL A 82 4.46 10.62 15.92
C VAL A 82 4.04 11.99 15.41
N HIS A 83 4.70 13.01 15.95
CA HIS A 83 4.61 14.40 15.50
C HIS A 83 6.00 15.05 15.55
N SER A 84 6.24 16.05 14.70
CA SER A 84 7.54 16.74 14.64
C SER A 84 7.88 17.53 15.91
N SER A 85 6.88 17.92 16.71
CA SER A 85 7.03 18.82 17.86
C SER A 85 6.74 18.19 19.23
N VAL A 86 6.37 16.91 19.29
CA VAL A 86 5.99 16.24 20.55
C VAL A 86 6.87 15.01 20.73
N VAL A 87 7.65 15.00 21.81
CA VAL A 87 8.56 13.89 22.16
C VAL A 87 7.94 13.01 23.24
N ASP A 88 7.21 13.62 24.19
CA ASP A 88 6.51 12.94 25.28
C ASP A 88 5.02 13.29 25.27
N PHE A 89 4.17 12.30 25.53
CA PHE A 89 2.72 12.45 25.56
C PHE A 89 2.10 11.51 26.60
N ALA A 90 0.93 11.87 27.12
CA ALA A 90 0.19 11.04 28.05
C ALA A 90 -0.28 9.76 27.36
N LYS A 91 0.21 8.61 27.85
CA LYS A 91 -0.18 7.31 27.32
C LYS A 91 -1.66 7.04 27.65
N PRO A 92 -2.46 6.56 26.68
CA PRO A 92 -3.84 6.21 26.91
C PRO A 92 -4.00 5.06 27.90
N THR A 93 -5.16 5.02 28.53
CA THR A 93 -5.59 3.91 29.39
C THR A 93 -6.87 3.32 28.84
N TYR A 94 -7.11 2.02 29.04
CA TYR A 94 -8.38 1.40 28.69
C TYR A 94 -8.98 0.67 29.89
N ILE A 95 -10.30 0.48 29.83
CA ILE A 95 -11.07 -0.33 30.76
C ILE A 95 -12.21 -1.01 30.01
N ILE A 96 -12.55 -2.24 30.39
CA ILE A 96 -13.69 -2.97 29.84
C ILE A 96 -14.95 -2.75 30.69
N SER A 97 -16.12 -2.76 30.05
CA SER A 97 -17.40 -2.75 30.75
C SER A 97 -17.62 -4.06 31.52
N ASP A 98 -18.07 -3.93 32.77
CA ASP A 98 -18.40 -5.08 33.64
C ASP A 98 -19.61 -5.87 33.12
N SER A 99 -20.58 -5.19 32.50
CA SER A 99 -21.73 -5.80 31.86
C SER A 99 -21.50 -6.01 30.37
N THR A 100 -21.98 -7.15 29.84
CA THR A 100 -22.23 -7.30 28.41
C THR A 100 -23.38 -6.37 28.04
N HIS A 101 -23.10 -5.34 27.24
CA HIS A 101 -24.16 -4.52 26.68
C HIS A 101 -24.72 -5.23 25.44
N ASN A 102 -26.04 -5.23 25.36
CA ASN A 102 -26.80 -5.97 24.38
C ASN A 102 -27.02 -5.14 23.10
N VAL A 103 -26.74 -3.84 23.12
CA VAL A 103 -27.22 -2.92 22.08
C VAL A 103 -26.18 -2.71 20.98
N VAL A 104 -26.11 -3.65 20.04
CA VAL A 104 -25.76 -3.30 18.66
C VAL A 104 -26.99 -3.63 17.83
N PRO A 105 -27.71 -2.63 17.28
CA PRO A 105 -28.78 -2.95 16.35
C PRO A 105 -28.19 -3.84 15.26
N ALA A 106 -28.79 -5.03 15.07
CA ALA A 106 -28.50 -5.87 13.92
C ALA A 106 -28.49 -5.00 12.64
N PRO A 107 -27.61 -5.29 11.67
CA PRO A 107 -27.44 -4.43 10.50
C PRO A 107 -28.81 -4.12 9.88
N GLU A 108 -29.14 -2.83 9.88
CA GLU A 108 -30.29 -2.18 9.24
C GLU A 108 -31.58 -3.03 9.24
N SER A 109 -32.33 -3.02 10.36
CA SER A 109 -33.76 -3.32 10.22
C SER A 109 -34.36 -2.21 9.32
N PRO A 110 -35.08 -2.54 8.23
CA PRO A 110 -35.53 -1.55 7.23
C PRO A 110 -36.47 -0.43 7.73
N ALA A 111 -36.73 -0.34 9.04
CA ALA A 111 -37.51 0.72 9.65
C ALA A 111 -37.14 1.02 11.13
N GLY A 112 -36.01 0.53 11.65
CA GLY A 112 -35.69 0.67 13.09
C GLY A 112 -36.70 -0.02 14.03
N THR A 113 -37.58 -0.86 13.48
CA THR A 113 -38.71 -1.49 14.18
C THR A 113 -38.34 -2.76 14.93
N ALA A 114 -37.18 -3.36 14.62
CA ALA A 114 -36.73 -4.60 15.24
C ALA A 114 -35.36 -4.41 15.92
N ASN A 115 -35.35 -4.54 17.25
CA ASN A 115 -34.14 -4.51 18.06
C ASN A 115 -33.73 -5.93 18.42
N TYR A 116 -32.69 -6.44 17.75
CA TYR A 116 -32.00 -7.64 18.19
C TYR A 116 -30.75 -7.22 18.94
N THR A 117 -30.52 -7.88 20.07
CA THR A 117 -29.39 -7.62 20.93
C THR A 117 -28.56 -8.88 21.07
N TYR A 118 -27.25 -8.75 20.95
CA TYR A 118 -26.32 -9.85 21.15
C TYR A 118 -25.23 -9.42 22.14
N PRO A 119 -24.69 -10.37 22.94
CA PRO A 119 -23.79 -10.02 24.02
C PRO A 119 -22.47 -9.52 23.45
N VAL A 120 -22.13 -8.25 23.74
CA VAL A 120 -20.82 -7.67 23.44
C VAL A 120 -20.28 -6.91 24.66
N LYS A 121 -18.96 -6.93 24.85
CA LYS A 121 -18.29 -6.12 25.86
C LYS A 121 -17.75 -4.85 25.22
N ARG A 122 -17.88 -3.72 25.93
CA ARG A 122 -17.42 -2.42 25.48
C ARG A 122 -16.09 -2.07 26.13
N CYS A 123 -15.10 -1.77 25.32
CA CYS A 123 -13.83 -1.21 25.73
C CYS A 123 -13.91 0.32 25.66
N THR A 124 -13.59 1.00 26.75
CA THR A 124 -13.48 2.46 26.78
C THR A 124 -12.01 2.84 26.91
N VAL A 125 -11.50 3.57 25.92
CA VAL A 125 -10.12 4.06 25.88
C VAL A 125 -10.13 5.55 26.19
N SER A 126 -9.44 5.96 27.25
CA SER A 126 -9.20 7.37 27.58
C SER A 126 -7.87 7.80 26.98
N LEU A 127 -7.88 8.82 26.12
CA LEU A 127 -6.72 9.26 25.38
C LEU A 127 -6.62 10.79 25.29
N THR A 128 -5.39 11.31 25.39
CA THR A 128 -5.10 12.74 25.24
C THR A 128 -4.50 12.99 23.85
N ILE A 129 -5.13 13.87 23.08
CA ILE A 129 -4.61 14.37 21.81
C ILE A 129 -3.71 15.58 22.12
N PRO A 130 -2.37 15.50 21.92
CA PRO A 130 -1.47 16.56 22.36
C PRO A 130 -1.38 17.75 21.40
N VAL A 131 -1.70 17.55 20.11
CA VAL A 131 -1.69 18.60 19.08
C VAL A 131 -2.87 18.44 18.14
N ASP A 132 -3.26 19.54 17.50
CA ASP A 132 -4.36 19.56 16.54
C ASP A 132 -4.02 18.73 15.29
N PHE A 133 -4.92 17.82 14.91
CA PHE A 133 -4.82 17.09 13.65
C PHE A 133 -5.50 17.88 12.55
N GLN A 134 -4.75 18.22 11.50
CA GLN A 134 -5.25 18.94 10.34
C GLN A 134 -6.09 18.02 9.42
N PRO A 135 -7.21 18.53 8.85
CA PRO A 135 -8.07 17.74 8.00
C PRO A 135 -7.42 17.41 6.64
N PRO A 136 -7.84 16.29 6.00
CA PRO A 136 -8.78 15.30 6.52
C PRO A 136 -8.12 14.38 7.57
N VAL A 137 -8.83 14.15 8.68
CA VAL A 137 -8.39 13.26 9.76
C VAL A 137 -9.00 11.89 9.52
N MET A 138 -8.16 10.87 9.40
CA MET A 138 -8.62 9.53 9.08
C MET A 138 -8.44 8.63 10.28
N MET A 139 -9.46 7.82 10.56
CA MET A 139 -9.41 6.75 11.54
C MET A 139 -9.27 5.41 10.80
N TYR A 140 -8.25 4.65 11.19
CA TYR A 140 -7.96 3.32 10.70
C TYR A 140 -7.97 2.32 11.84
N TYR A 141 -8.26 1.07 11.52
CA TYR A 141 -7.81 -0.05 12.33
C TYR A 141 -6.61 -0.71 11.66
N LYS A 142 -5.63 -1.12 12.48
CA LYS A 142 -4.47 -1.90 12.05
C LYS A 142 -4.59 -3.29 12.62
N LEU A 143 -4.46 -4.30 11.77
CA LEU A 143 -4.34 -5.68 12.18
C LEU A 143 -2.91 -6.16 11.91
N THR A 144 -2.34 -6.90 12.84
CA THR A 144 -1.07 -7.63 12.65
C THR A 144 -1.33 -9.13 12.59
N ASN A 145 -0.41 -9.86 11.97
CA ASN A 145 -0.46 -11.32 11.87
C ASN A 145 -1.77 -11.86 11.27
N PHE A 146 -2.35 -11.13 10.30
CA PHE A 146 -3.57 -11.54 9.59
C PHE A 146 -3.31 -11.62 8.08
N TYR A 147 -3.37 -12.82 7.50
CA TYR A 147 -2.87 -13.09 6.16
C TYR A 147 -3.94 -12.98 5.06
N GLN A 148 -4.38 -11.75 4.73
CA GLN A 148 -5.30 -11.51 3.59
C GLN A 148 -4.69 -11.87 2.22
N ASN A 149 -3.36 -11.91 2.15
CA ASN A 149 -2.60 -12.21 0.93
C ASN A 149 -2.45 -13.72 0.65
N HIS A 150 -3.00 -14.59 1.51
CA HIS A 150 -2.92 -16.02 1.28
C HIS A 150 -3.71 -16.43 0.02
N ARG A 151 -3.10 -17.22 -0.87
CA ARG A 151 -3.68 -17.56 -2.20
C ARG A 151 -5.11 -18.13 -2.13
N LYS A 152 -5.42 -18.95 -1.12
CA LYS A 152 -6.77 -19.49 -0.93
C LYS A 152 -7.75 -18.42 -0.43
N TYR A 153 -7.29 -17.49 0.39
CA TYR A 153 -8.11 -16.41 0.95
C TYR A 153 -8.53 -15.42 -0.13
N THR A 154 -7.57 -14.89 -0.91
CA THR A 154 -7.83 -13.89 -1.96
C THR A 154 -8.77 -14.40 -3.08
N LYS A 155 -8.83 -15.72 -3.29
CA LYS A 155 -9.71 -16.34 -4.30
C LYS A 155 -11.09 -16.74 -3.75
N SER A 156 -11.31 -16.58 -2.47
CA SER A 156 -12.50 -17.09 -1.78
C SER A 156 -13.56 -16.01 -1.67
N LEU A 157 -14.24 -15.77 -2.78
CA LEU A 157 -15.37 -14.86 -2.95
C LEU A 157 -16.13 -15.20 -4.24
N ASP A 158 -17.37 -14.74 -4.37
CA ASP A 158 -18.15 -14.86 -5.60
C ASP A 158 -18.49 -13.50 -6.22
N TYR A 159 -17.93 -13.21 -7.40
CA TYR A 159 -18.16 -11.92 -8.06
C TYR A 159 -19.60 -11.71 -8.52
N LYS A 160 -20.32 -12.76 -8.94
CA LYS A 160 -21.73 -12.64 -9.39
C LYS A 160 -22.62 -12.25 -8.20
N GLN A 161 -22.39 -12.90 -7.06
CA GLN A 161 -23.10 -12.65 -5.82
C GLN A 161 -22.84 -11.23 -5.31
N LEU A 162 -21.59 -10.75 -5.36
CA LEU A 162 -21.23 -9.38 -4.99
C LEU A 162 -21.82 -8.35 -5.94
N SER A 163 -22.00 -8.68 -7.23
CA SER A 163 -22.69 -7.83 -8.20
C SER A 163 -24.23 -7.93 -8.12
N GLY A 164 -24.78 -8.56 -7.08
CA GLY A 164 -26.22 -8.63 -6.83
C GLY A 164 -26.97 -9.74 -7.58
N VAL A 165 -26.26 -10.58 -8.36
CA VAL A 165 -26.89 -11.70 -9.08
C VAL A 165 -27.05 -12.89 -8.14
N PRO A 166 -28.27 -13.43 -7.97
CA PRO A 166 -28.49 -14.65 -7.18
C PRO A 166 -27.67 -15.81 -7.75
N ALA A 167 -26.88 -16.45 -6.90
CA ALA A 167 -26.06 -17.59 -7.30
C ALA A 167 -26.82 -18.88 -6.97
N LEU A 168 -26.96 -19.75 -7.99
CA LEU A 168 -27.57 -21.07 -7.83
C LEU A 168 -26.63 -22.00 -7.05
N VAL A 169 -27.20 -22.93 -6.29
CA VAL A 169 -26.46 -23.96 -5.51
C VAL A 169 -25.44 -24.71 -6.38
N SER A 170 -25.84 -25.09 -7.59
CA SER A 170 -24.97 -25.78 -8.55
C SER A 170 -23.77 -24.95 -9.02
N GLU A 171 -23.90 -23.61 -9.08
CA GLU A 171 -22.79 -22.72 -9.45
C GLU A 171 -21.80 -22.48 -8.31
N ILE A 172 -22.26 -22.58 -7.06
CA ILE A 172 -21.45 -22.32 -5.86
C ILE A 172 -20.60 -23.54 -5.49
N ASN A 173 -21.14 -24.74 -5.61
CA ASN A 173 -20.47 -26.00 -5.23
C ASN A 173 -19.13 -26.25 -5.96
N GLY A 174 -18.86 -25.58 -7.08
CA GLY A 174 -17.60 -25.66 -7.82
C GLY A 174 -16.58 -24.55 -7.52
N ARG A 175 -16.91 -23.55 -6.69
CA ARG A 175 -16.08 -22.36 -6.48
C ARG A 175 -15.24 -22.46 -5.22
N LYS A 176 -13.98 -22.02 -5.30
CA LYS A 176 -13.01 -22.17 -4.21
C LYS A 176 -13.40 -21.29 -3.01
N GLY A 177 -13.89 -21.93 -1.95
CA GLY A 177 -14.12 -21.32 -0.63
C GLY A 177 -15.47 -20.62 -0.47
N CYS A 178 -16.42 -20.86 -1.38
CA CYS A 178 -17.83 -20.63 -1.10
C CYS A 178 -18.46 -21.98 -0.75
N ASN A 179 -18.96 -22.11 0.48
CA ASN A 179 -19.56 -23.33 0.97
C ASN A 179 -21.09 -23.22 0.94
N ILE A 180 -21.74 -24.38 0.93
CA ILE A 180 -23.19 -24.54 1.01
C ILE A 180 -23.47 -25.32 2.30
N GLU A 181 -24.54 -24.96 3.01
CA GLU A 181 -24.94 -25.63 4.24
C GLU A 181 -26.39 -26.11 4.10
N GLY A 182 -26.60 -27.43 4.13
CA GLY A 182 -27.93 -28.02 3.99
C GLY A 182 -28.67 -27.59 2.72
N ASP A 183 -27.98 -27.53 1.59
CA ASP A 183 -28.47 -27.03 0.29
C ASP A 183 -28.80 -25.53 0.22
N ILE A 184 -28.52 -24.76 1.28
CA ILE A 184 -28.72 -23.31 1.30
C ILE A 184 -27.37 -22.60 1.08
N PRO A 185 -27.26 -21.71 0.08
CA PRO A 185 -26.04 -20.96 -0.17
C PRO A 185 -25.79 -19.87 0.87
N ILE A 186 -24.52 -19.66 1.21
CA ILE A 186 -24.10 -18.57 2.09
C ILE A 186 -24.04 -17.26 1.28
N TYR A 187 -24.58 -16.16 1.82
CA TYR A 187 -24.46 -14.82 1.26
C TYR A 187 -23.98 -13.84 2.33
N PRO A 188 -22.97 -12.99 2.05
CA PRO A 188 -21.96 -13.13 0.99
C PRO A 188 -21.01 -14.32 1.28
N CYS A 189 -20.78 -15.18 0.29
CA CYS A 189 -19.90 -16.33 0.43
C CYS A 189 -18.42 -15.95 0.34
N GLY A 190 -17.58 -16.80 0.91
CA GLY A 190 -16.13 -16.64 0.84
C GLY A 190 -15.48 -16.40 2.21
N LEU A 191 -14.23 -16.81 2.34
CA LEU A 191 -13.40 -16.58 3.52
C LEU A 191 -13.21 -15.09 3.77
N ILE A 192 -13.12 -14.27 2.71
CA ILE A 192 -12.93 -12.81 2.85
C ILE A 192 -14.11 -12.21 3.59
N ALA A 193 -15.33 -12.43 3.09
CA ALA A 193 -16.53 -11.90 3.70
C ALA A 193 -16.77 -12.50 5.10
N ASN A 194 -16.60 -13.82 5.27
CA ASN A 194 -16.79 -14.48 6.55
C ASN A 194 -15.88 -13.92 7.66
N SER A 195 -14.62 -13.61 7.37
CA SER A 195 -13.70 -13.07 8.36
C SER A 195 -13.68 -11.54 8.43
N MET A 196 -14.75 -10.87 8.00
CA MET A 196 -14.86 -9.40 8.11
C MET A 196 -14.61 -8.91 9.53
N PHE A 197 -13.77 -7.89 9.64
CA PHE A 197 -13.56 -7.18 10.90
C PHE A 197 -14.88 -6.60 11.42
N ASN A 198 -15.22 -6.92 12.67
CA ASN A 198 -16.55 -6.67 13.23
C ASN A 198 -16.53 -5.96 14.61
N ASP A 199 -15.40 -5.45 15.08
CA ASP A 199 -15.44 -4.50 16.20
C ASP A 199 -16.17 -3.23 15.74
N THR A 200 -17.03 -2.67 16.61
CA THR A 200 -17.71 -1.39 16.32
C THR A 200 -16.97 -0.28 17.05
N ILE A 201 -16.33 0.60 16.29
CA ILE A 201 -15.58 1.74 16.80
C ILE A 201 -16.48 2.97 16.71
N PHE A 202 -16.67 3.67 17.83
CA PHE A 202 -17.48 4.89 17.90
C PHE A 202 -16.62 6.14 17.65
N GLY A 203 -17.26 7.32 17.63
CA GLY A 203 -16.54 8.61 17.57
C GLY A 203 -15.76 8.90 18.85
N LEU A 204 -15.06 10.04 18.86
CA LEU A 204 -14.36 10.52 20.06
C LEU A 204 -15.30 11.40 20.86
N THR A 205 -15.65 10.96 22.06
CA THR A 205 -16.42 11.76 23.00
C THR A 205 -15.47 12.68 23.76
N ALA A 206 -15.74 13.98 23.78
CA ALA A 206 -14.89 14.92 24.51
C ALA A 206 -15.04 14.69 26.02
N ALA A 207 -13.92 14.72 26.76
CA ALA A 207 -13.99 14.70 28.22
C ALA A 207 -14.74 15.95 28.73
N PRO A 208 -15.47 15.85 29.86
CA PRO A 208 -16.16 16.99 30.45
C PRO A 208 -15.18 18.16 30.70
N ALA A 209 -15.39 19.28 30.00
CA ALA A 209 -14.58 20.48 30.11
C ALA A 209 -15.49 21.72 30.27
N THR A 210 -14.95 22.82 30.79
CA THR A 210 -15.67 24.10 30.91
C THR A 210 -14.88 25.17 30.15
N PRO A 211 -15.39 25.71 29.02
CA PRO A 211 -16.67 25.42 28.37
C PRO A 211 -16.77 24.00 27.78
N PRO A 212 -17.99 23.45 27.60
CA PRO A 212 -18.18 22.11 27.05
C PRO A 212 -17.65 22.02 25.62
N ARG A 213 -16.84 20.99 25.38
CA ARG A 213 -16.28 20.67 24.07
C ARG A 213 -17.20 19.72 23.33
N ALA A 214 -17.34 19.92 22.02
CA ALA A 214 -18.11 19.03 21.16
C ALA A 214 -17.37 17.71 20.88
N ASP A 215 -18.14 16.64 20.71
CA ASP A 215 -17.64 15.34 20.28
C ASP A 215 -17.11 15.40 18.84
N TYR A 216 -16.10 14.59 18.54
CA TYR A 216 -15.53 14.50 17.21
C TYR A 216 -16.04 13.24 16.50
N ILE A 217 -16.83 13.45 15.44
CA ILE A 217 -17.52 12.39 14.71
C ILE A 217 -16.72 12.04 13.45
N PHE A 218 -16.42 10.75 13.29
CA PHE A 218 -15.91 10.21 12.04
C PHE A 218 -17.06 9.74 11.15
N LEU A 219 -17.09 10.23 9.92
CA LEU A 219 -18.09 9.80 8.93
C LEU A 219 -17.71 8.43 8.35
N PRO A 220 -18.67 7.50 8.21
CA PRO A 220 -18.43 6.17 7.63
C PRO A 220 -18.45 6.16 6.09
N ASN A 221 -18.71 7.31 5.45
CA ASN A 221 -18.80 7.44 3.99
C ASN A 221 -17.51 8.01 3.37
N ARG A 222 -17.33 7.78 2.06
CA ARG A 222 -16.13 8.16 1.31
C ARG A 222 -14.83 7.63 1.91
N ILE A 223 -14.87 6.43 2.46
CA ILE A 223 -13.73 5.66 2.98
C ILE A 223 -13.30 4.56 2.01
N ALA A 224 -14.22 4.05 1.17
CA ALA A 224 -13.93 3.06 0.14
C ALA A 224 -13.22 3.69 -1.07
N SER A 225 -12.50 2.86 -1.83
CA SER A 225 -11.84 3.33 -3.04
C SER A 225 -12.86 3.66 -4.13
N LEU A 226 -12.70 4.80 -4.79
CA LEU A 226 -13.50 5.15 -5.97
C LEU A 226 -13.39 4.09 -7.10
N ALA A 227 -12.28 3.33 -7.15
CA ALA A 227 -12.08 2.25 -8.11
C ALA A 227 -12.92 1.00 -7.83
N ASP A 228 -13.53 0.90 -6.66
CA ASP A 228 -14.41 -0.20 -6.27
C ASP A 228 -15.90 0.11 -6.54
N LYS A 229 -16.21 1.33 -6.98
CA LYS A 229 -17.55 1.76 -7.38
C LYS A 229 -18.09 0.86 -8.50
N GLY A 230 -19.31 0.35 -8.32
CA GLY A 230 -20.00 -0.50 -9.29
C GLY A 230 -19.60 -1.99 -9.26
N LYS A 231 -18.66 -2.40 -8.39
CA LYS A 231 -18.35 -3.83 -8.17
C LYS A 231 -19.34 -4.52 -7.23
N PHE A 232 -19.98 -3.74 -6.37
CA PHE A 232 -20.91 -4.20 -5.35
C PHE A 232 -22.32 -3.68 -5.67
N ALA A 233 -23.31 -4.56 -5.59
CA ALA A 233 -24.71 -4.21 -5.74
C ALA A 233 -25.53 -4.84 -4.61
N LYS A 234 -26.70 -4.27 -4.35
CA LYS A 234 -27.68 -4.85 -3.43
C LYS A 234 -28.00 -6.28 -3.85
N TYR A 235 -28.18 -7.17 -2.87
CA TYR A 235 -28.55 -8.55 -3.11
C TYR A 235 -29.83 -8.65 -3.96
N GLY A 236 -29.82 -9.54 -4.95
CA GLY A 236 -30.97 -9.79 -5.82
C GLY A 236 -31.82 -11.00 -5.42
N TYR A 237 -31.65 -11.54 -4.20
CA TYR A 237 -32.40 -12.72 -3.74
C TYR A 237 -33.85 -12.32 -3.38
N PRO A 238 -34.86 -12.88 -4.06
CA PRO A 238 -36.27 -12.54 -3.79
C PRO A 238 -36.76 -13.14 -2.46
N ASP A 239 -36.25 -14.31 -2.10
CA ASP A 239 -36.55 -14.99 -0.84
C ASP A 239 -35.28 -15.03 0.03
N LEU A 240 -35.35 -14.42 1.21
CA LEU A 240 -34.24 -14.38 2.17
C LEU A 240 -34.03 -15.70 2.91
N SER A 241 -35.03 -16.58 2.93
CA SER A 241 -34.87 -17.94 3.50
C SER A 241 -34.00 -18.84 2.62
N ALA A 242 -33.80 -18.47 1.36
CA ALA A 242 -32.95 -19.17 0.41
C ALA A 242 -31.45 -18.84 0.56
N ILE A 243 -31.05 -18.03 1.54
CA ILE A 243 -29.66 -17.68 1.82
C ILE A 243 -29.37 -17.68 3.32
N LEU A 244 -28.12 -17.98 3.68
CA LEU A 244 -27.65 -17.94 5.06
C LEU A 244 -26.52 -16.92 5.25
N PRO A 245 -26.44 -16.25 6.41
CA PRO A 245 -25.28 -15.43 6.74
C PRO A 245 -24.03 -16.30 6.89
N PRO A 246 -22.83 -15.72 6.66
CA PRO A 246 -21.57 -16.40 6.96
C PRO A 246 -21.50 -16.87 8.42
N PRO A 247 -20.82 -17.99 8.73
CA PRO A 247 -20.75 -18.52 10.09
C PRO A 247 -20.37 -17.49 11.16
N ASN A 248 -19.40 -16.62 10.90
CA ASN A 248 -18.95 -15.61 11.86
C ASN A 248 -19.89 -14.40 11.95
N TRP A 249 -20.89 -14.31 11.08
CA TRP A 249 -21.88 -13.23 11.10
C TRP A 249 -23.15 -13.65 11.84
N ARG A 250 -23.37 -14.96 12.06
CA ARG A 250 -24.59 -15.52 12.66
C ARG A 250 -24.96 -14.91 14.00
N SER A 251 -23.98 -14.57 14.84
CA SER A 251 -24.24 -13.93 16.13
C SER A 251 -24.96 -12.58 16.01
N ARG A 252 -24.83 -11.89 14.88
CA ARG A 252 -25.48 -10.59 14.59
C ARG A 252 -26.94 -10.73 14.14
N TYR A 253 -27.40 -11.96 13.87
CA TYR A 253 -28.74 -12.24 13.36
C TYR A 253 -29.48 -13.14 14.36
N PRO A 254 -30.77 -12.88 14.63
CA PRO A 254 -31.57 -13.80 15.44
C PRO A 254 -31.58 -15.20 14.81
N ASN A 255 -31.33 -16.23 15.62
CA ASN A 255 -31.24 -17.62 15.18
C ASN A 255 -30.19 -17.89 14.08
N GLY A 256 -29.30 -16.93 13.79
CA GLY A 256 -28.27 -17.07 12.77
C GLY A 256 -28.79 -17.11 11.33
N VAL A 257 -29.98 -16.56 11.05
CA VAL A 257 -30.61 -16.58 9.72
C VAL A 257 -31.02 -15.18 9.27
N TYR A 258 -31.09 -14.98 7.95
CA TYR A 258 -31.69 -13.77 7.39
C TYR A 258 -33.21 -13.82 7.46
N SER A 259 -33.83 -12.66 7.65
CA SER A 259 -35.29 -12.51 7.65
C SER A 259 -35.69 -11.14 7.11
N ALA A 260 -36.97 -10.92 6.81
CA ALA A 260 -37.44 -9.60 6.38
C ALA A 260 -37.19 -8.50 7.42
N SER A 261 -37.17 -8.85 8.71
CA SER A 261 -36.86 -7.93 9.81
C SER A 261 -35.36 -7.70 9.98
N PHE A 262 -34.52 -8.67 9.58
CA PHE A 262 -33.07 -8.65 9.68
C PHE A 262 -32.44 -9.12 8.36
N PRO A 263 -32.52 -8.30 7.30
CA PRO A 263 -31.99 -8.67 5.99
C PRO A 263 -30.45 -8.64 5.97
N PRO A 264 -29.82 -9.17 4.91
CA PRO A 264 -28.40 -8.93 4.66
C PRO A 264 -28.11 -7.43 4.50
N PRO A 265 -26.90 -6.96 4.89
CA PRO A 265 -26.51 -5.58 4.68
C PRO A 265 -26.48 -5.26 3.17
N ASP A 266 -26.84 -4.04 2.82
CA ASP A 266 -26.67 -3.58 1.44
C ASP A 266 -25.19 -3.27 1.18
N ILE A 267 -24.48 -4.25 0.64
CA ILE A 267 -23.04 -4.17 0.33
C ILE A 267 -22.68 -3.09 -0.71
N SER A 268 -23.66 -2.51 -1.41
CA SER A 268 -23.43 -1.40 -2.34
C SER A 268 -23.21 -0.07 -1.63
N ILE A 269 -23.78 0.09 -0.43
CA ILE A 269 -23.64 1.28 0.42
C ILE A 269 -22.71 1.05 1.62
N ASP A 270 -22.54 -0.20 2.06
CA ASP A 270 -21.65 -0.56 3.16
C ASP A 270 -20.17 -0.43 2.74
N GLU A 271 -19.62 0.78 2.92
CA GLU A 271 -18.22 1.05 2.58
C GLU A 271 -17.24 0.30 3.49
N HIS A 272 -17.59 -0.06 4.73
CA HIS A 272 -16.72 -0.88 5.59
C HIS A 272 -16.53 -2.28 4.99
N PHE A 273 -17.60 -2.88 4.47
CA PHE A 273 -17.53 -4.13 3.74
C PHE A 273 -16.64 -4.00 2.49
N GLN A 274 -16.81 -2.94 1.71
CA GLN A 274 -16.01 -2.70 0.49
C GLN A 274 -14.52 -2.54 0.81
N VAL A 275 -14.18 -1.78 1.87
CA VAL A 275 -12.81 -1.63 2.36
C VAL A 275 -12.22 -2.97 2.80
N TRP A 276 -13.01 -3.82 3.45
CA TRP A 276 -12.56 -5.14 3.88
C TRP A 276 -12.29 -6.07 2.69
N MET A 277 -13.21 -6.12 1.72
CA MET A 277 -13.12 -6.98 0.53
C MET A 277 -11.89 -6.71 -0.34
N ARG A 278 -11.35 -5.49 -0.28
CA ARG A 278 -10.07 -5.14 -0.92
C ARG A 278 -8.88 -5.68 -0.11
N THR A 279 -8.48 -6.93 -0.36
CA THR A 279 -7.40 -7.60 0.40
C THR A 279 -6.08 -6.82 0.45
N ALA A 280 -5.44 -6.80 1.63
CA ALA A 280 -4.10 -6.25 1.81
C ALA A 280 -3.00 -7.19 1.26
N GLY A 281 -1.87 -6.61 0.84
CA GLY A 281 -0.72 -7.37 0.31
C GLY A 281 0.19 -7.99 1.38
N TRP A 282 0.08 -7.56 2.64
CA TRP A 282 0.94 -7.95 3.76
C TRP A 282 0.10 -8.47 4.94
N SER A 283 0.73 -9.16 5.89
CA SER A 283 0.07 -9.68 7.10
C SER A 283 -0.20 -8.61 8.16
N THR A 284 0.46 -7.46 8.05
CA THR A 284 0.19 -6.26 8.83
C THR A 284 -0.30 -5.17 7.89
N PHE A 285 -1.48 -4.65 8.16
CA PHE A 285 -2.13 -3.69 7.27
C PHE A 285 -3.08 -2.76 8.01
N LEU A 286 -3.38 -1.64 7.36
CA LEU A 286 -4.34 -0.64 7.80
C LEU A 286 -5.59 -0.71 6.93
N LYS A 287 -6.75 -0.44 7.51
CA LYS A 287 -8.02 -0.30 6.81
C LYS A 287 -8.74 0.93 7.33
N THR A 288 -9.28 1.73 6.42
CA THR A 288 -10.02 2.93 6.78
C THR A 288 -11.33 2.55 7.46
N TYR A 289 -11.61 3.14 8.60
CA TYR A 289 -12.86 2.97 9.32
C TYR A 289 -13.71 4.25 9.29
N GLY A 290 -13.09 5.42 9.35
CA GLY A 290 -13.85 6.66 9.39
C GLY A 290 -13.04 7.86 8.91
N ARG A 291 -13.75 8.90 8.49
CA ARG A 291 -13.19 10.13 7.93
C ARG A 291 -13.76 11.36 8.64
N GLY A 292 -12.89 12.17 9.21
CA GLY A 292 -13.17 13.47 9.77
C GLY A 292 -12.80 14.58 8.77
N THR A 293 -13.70 15.55 8.60
CA THR A 293 -13.53 16.68 7.67
C THR A 293 -13.04 17.95 8.34
N GLU A 294 -13.10 17.99 9.67
CA GLU A 294 -12.75 19.15 10.49
C GLU A 294 -11.44 18.89 11.23
N VAL A 295 -10.85 19.97 11.77
CA VAL A 295 -9.69 19.86 12.67
C VAL A 295 -10.11 19.07 13.90
N LEU A 296 -9.32 18.07 14.29
CA LEU A 296 -9.47 17.42 15.59
C LEU A 296 -8.55 18.15 16.58
N PRO A 297 -9.11 18.94 17.52
CA PRO A 297 -8.30 19.79 18.40
C PRO A 297 -7.63 18.99 19.52
N ALA A 298 -6.51 19.50 20.01
CA ALA A 298 -5.80 18.97 21.17
C ALA A 298 -6.69 18.97 22.42
N GLY A 299 -6.69 17.87 23.17
CA GLY A 299 -7.46 17.71 24.41
C GLY A 299 -7.76 16.25 24.76
N ASP A 300 -8.54 16.05 25.81
CA ASP A 300 -8.87 14.73 26.34
C ASP A 300 -10.16 14.18 25.73
N TYR A 301 -10.08 12.93 25.28
CA TYR A 301 -11.17 12.24 24.62
C TYR A 301 -11.33 10.82 25.17
N GLN A 302 -12.55 10.29 25.01
CA GLN A 302 -12.85 8.88 25.20
C GLN A 302 -13.28 8.26 23.88
N LEU A 303 -12.70 7.09 23.58
CA LEU A 303 -13.09 6.25 22.46
C LEU A 303 -13.75 4.99 22.99
N GLN A 304 -14.97 4.70 22.53
CA GLN A 304 -15.66 3.46 22.83
C GLN A 304 -15.49 2.48 21.67
N ILE A 305 -15.25 1.20 21.99
CA ILE A 305 -15.10 0.11 21.03
C ILE A 305 -15.85 -1.12 21.54
N ASP A 306 -16.80 -1.61 20.75
CA ASP A 306 -17.46 -2.89 21.03
C ASP A 306 -16.61 -4.03 20.47
N MET A 307 -16.18 -4.93 21.36
CA MET A 307 -15.15 -5.95 21.10
C MET A 307 -15.78 -7.25 20.59
N ASN A 308 -15.76 -7.45 19.26
CA ASN A 308 -16.34 -8.63 18.61
C ASN A 308 -15.30 -9.50 17.88
N PHE A 309 -14.16 -8.92 17.48
CA PHE A 309 -13.18 -9.56 16.62
C PHE A 309 -12.10 -10.29 17.44
N PRO A 310 -12.04 -11.63 17.44
CA PRO A 310 -11.22 -12.43 18.36
C PRO A 310 -9.79 -12.62 17.84
N ILE A 311 -9.02 -11.54 17.70
CA ILE A 311 -7.69 -11.60 17.09
C ILE A 311 -6.66 -12.45 17.89
N LYS A 312 -6.86 -12.54 19.21
CA LYS A 312 -5.94 -13.21 20.13
C LYS A 312 -5.78 -14.70 19.82
N ALA A 313 -6.83 -15.33 19.28
CA ALA A 313 -6.86 -16.76 19.02
C ALA A 313 -5.75 -17.24 18.06
N TYR A 314 -5.19 -16.34 17.25
CA TYR A 314 -4.11 -16.63 16.31
C TYR A 314 -2.89 -15.70 16.49
N GLY A 315 -2.75 -15.08 17.67
CA GLY A 315 -1.58 -14.28 18.03
C GLY A 315 -1.40 -12.99 17.23
N GLY A 316 -2.48 -12.41 16.71
CA GLY A 316 -2.44 -11.07 16.12
C GLY A 316 -2.74 -9.97 17.13
N LYS A 317 -2.56 -8.72 16.70
CA LYS A 317 -2.85 -7.52 17.49
C LYS A 317 -3.74 -6.55 16.73
N LYS A 318 -4.56 -5.80 17.48
CA LYS A 318 -5.45 -4.76 16.97
C LYS A 318 -5.00 -3.40 17.47
N TYR A 319 -4.94 -2.43 16.56
CA TYR A 319 -4.65 -1.04 16.90
C TYR A 319 -5.68 -0.12 16.28
N ILE A 320 -5.94 0.99 16.95
CA ILE A 320 -6.54 2.17 16.33
C ILE A 320 -5.41 3.07 15.87
N VAL A 321 -5.56 3.65 14.68
CA VAL A 321 -4.63 4.64 14.14
C VAL A 321 -5.42 5.85 13.67
N ILE A 322 -5.12 7.02 14.22
CA ILE A 322 -5.66 8.31 13.81
C ILE A 322 -4.53 9.05 13.11
N SER A 323 -4.73 9.47 11.87
CA SER A 323 -3.70 10.17 11.10
C SER A 323 -4.30 11.32 10.31
N SER A 324 -3.60 12.45 10.23
CA SER A 324 -3.85 13.42 9.18
C SER A 324 -3.33 12.88 7.84
N LEU A 325 -3.95 13.28 6.73
CA LEU A 325 -3.45 12.95 5.39
C LEU A 325 -2.66 14.11 4.81
N GLY A 326 -1.44 13.81 4.33
CA GLY A 326 -0.67 14.70 3.48
C GLY A 326 -0.97 14.51 2.00
N ALA A 327 -0.35 15.32 1.15
CA ALA A 327 -0.48 15.21 -0.31
C ALA A 327 -0.02 13.85 -0.87
N THR A 328 0.92 13.19 -0.18
CA THR A 328 1.44 11.86 -0.53
C THR A 328 0.70 10.71 0.14
N GLY A 329 -0.39 10.99 0.86
CA GLY A 329 -1.14 10.03 1.66
C GLY A 329 -0.77 10.06 3.14
N GLY A 330 -0.80 8.90 3.79
CA GLY A 330 -0.41 8.74 5.19
C GLY A 330 1.11 8.81 5.41
N ARG A 331 1.54 8.68 6.66
CA ARG A 331 2.94 8.83 7.04
C ARG A 331 3.81 7.69 6.50
N ASN A 332 4.74 8.00 5.59
CA ASN A 332 5.73 7.04 5.09
C ASN A 332 7.06 7.69 4.68
N ASN A 333 8.11 7.46 5.48
CA ASN A 333 9.46 7.99 5.20
C ASN A 333 10.26 7.13 4.21
N PHE A 334 9.81 5.92 3.87
CA PHE A 334 10.59 4.97 3.07
C PHE A 334 11.04 5.56 1.73
N LEU A 335 10.11 6.20 1.01
CA LEU A 335 10.40 6.77 -0.30
C LEU A 335 11.42 7.91 -0.19
N GLY A 336 11.22 8.83 0.75
CA GLY A 336 12.13 9.97 0.96
C GLY A 336 13.53 9.54 1.37
N ILE A 337 13.64 8.60 2.33
CA ILE A 337 14.92 8.00 2.74
C ILE A 337 15.57 7.28 1.55
N GLY A 338 14.79 6.54 0.75
CA GLY A 338 15.29 5.86 -0.44
C GLY A 338 15.95 6.81 -1.44
N TYR A 339 15.31 7.94 -1.74
CA TYR A 339 15.89 8.98 -2.61
C TYR A 339 17.20 9.55 -2.05
N ILE A 340 17.26 9.83 -0.74
CA ILE A 340 18.47 10.33 -0.08
C ILE A 340 19.60 9.29 -0.16
N VAL A 341 19.30 8.03 0.13
CA VAL A 341 20.30 6.93 0.07
C VAL A 341 20.86 6.78 -1.34
N ILE A 342 19.99 6.77 -2.37
CA ILE A 342 20.43 6.69 -3.77
C ILE A 342 21.29 7.92 -4.13
N ALA A 343 20.90 9.12 -3.69
CA ALA A 343 21.68 10.34 -3.93
C ALA A 343 23.09 10.25 -3.33
N ILE A 344 23.22 9.77 -2.09
CA ILE A 344 24.49 9.58 -1.39
C ILE A 344 25.35 8.54 -2.14
N ILE A 345 24.77 7.41 -2.54
CA ILE A 345 25.47 6.37 -3.30
C ILE A 345 25.97 6.92 -4.64
N CYS A 346 25.12 7.63 -5.39
CA CYS A 346 25.49 8.22 -6.67
C CYS A 346 26.62 9.25 -6.53
N ALA A 347 26.53 10.16 -5.55
CA ALA A 347 27.57 11.15 -5.29
C ALA A 347 28.88 10.48 -4.84
N GLY A 348 28.81 9.49 -3.95
CA GLY A 348 29.96 8.73 -3.48
C GLY A 348 30.68 7.99 -4.60
N LEU A 349 29.93 7.27 -5.46
CA LEU A 349 30.48 6.62 -6.66
C LEU A 349 31.06 7.64 -7.64
N GLY A 350 30.40 8.79 -7.82
CA GLY A 350 30.91 9.89 -8.63
C GLY A 350 32.27 10.39 -8.16
N VAL A 351 32.46 10.60 -6.85
CA VAL A 351 33.74 11.01 -6.25
C VAL A 351 34.80 9.92 -6.44
N VAL A 352 34.47 8.66 -6.15
CA VAL A 352 35.40 7.52 -6.27
C VAL A 352 35.86 7.36 -7.72
N PHE A 353 34.94 7.35 -8.70
CA PHE A 353 35.30 7.23 -10.10
C PHE A 353 36.06 8.43 -10.64
N THR A 354 35.76 9.64 -10.16
CA THR A 354 36.55 10.84 -10.49
C THR A 354 37.97 10.72 -9.96
N ALA A 355 38.14 10.28 -8.71
CA ALA A 355 39.46 10.06 -8.11
C ALA A 355 40.25 8.99 -8.86
N PHE A 356 39.62 7.86 -9.22
CA PHE A 356 40.27 6.84 -10.05
C PHE A 356 40.63 7.34 -11.44
N HIS A 357 39.77 8.15 -12.07
CA HIS A 357 40.04 8.71 -13.39
C HIS A 357 41.24 9.67 -13.37
N ILE A 358 41.40 10.44 -12.30
CA ILE A 358 42.55 11.34 -12.10
C ILE A 358 43.81 10.54 -11.74
N ALA A 359 43.72 9.54 -10.85
CA ALA A 359 44.88 8.77 -10.39
C ALA A 359 45.40 7.79 -11.45
N ARG A 360 44.54 7.26 -12.31
CA ARG A 360 44.89 6.30 -13.38
C ARG A 360 44.17 6.66 -14.68
N PRO A 361 44.57 7.76 -15.36
CA PRO A 361 43.96 8.15 -16.62
C PRO A 361 44.27 7.10 -17.69
N ARG A 362 43.23 6.63 -18.38
CA ARG A 362 43.34 5.71 -19.52
C ARG A 362 42.94 6.42 -20.80
N ILE A 363 43.74 6.27 -21.84
CA ILE A 363 43.43 6.79 -23.18
C ILE A 363 42.30 5.94 -23.78
N ILE A 364 41.25 6.59 -24.26
CA ILE A 364 40.10 5.93 -24.90
C ILE A 364 40.56 5.39 -26.26
N GLY A 365 40.27 4.13 -26.55
CA GLY A 365 40.63 3.50 -27.84
C GLY A 365 42.09 3.07 -27.95
N ASP A 366 42.84 2.98 -26.86
CA ASP A 366 44.23 2.51 -26.87
C ASP A 366 44.36 1.06 -27.38
N HIS A 367 44.96 0.91 -28.56
CA HIS A 367 45.16 -0.37 -29.25
C HIS A 367 46.10 -1.32 -28.50
N SER A 368 46.95 -0.82 -27.58
CA SER A 368 47.83 -1.66 -26.74
C SER A 368 47.05 -2.56 -25.76
N LYS A 369 45.76 -2.24 -25.52
CA LYS A 369 44.86 -2.98 -24.63
C LYS A 369 43.90 -3.92 -25.37
N ILE A 370 44.02 -4.01 -26.69
CA ILE A 370 43.34 -5.06 -27.45
C ILE A 370 44.03 -6.37 -27.10
N SER A 371 43.27 -7.45 -26.91
CA SER A 371 43.79 -8.77 -26.52
C SER A 371 44.90 -9.29 -27.45
N PHE A 372 44.94 -8.82 -28.69
CA PHE A 372 45.94 -9.15 -29.72
C PHE A 372 47.04 -8.08 -29.88
N GLY A 373 46.99 -6.96 -29.15
CA GLY A 373 47.92 -5.83 -29.28
C GLY A 373 49.35 -6.12 -28.82
N GLY A 374 49.55 -7.17 -28.04
CA GLY A 374 50.88 -7.71 -27.69
C GLY A 374 51.64 -8.27 -28.90
N GLU A 375 50.95 -8.75 -29.94
CA GLU A 375 51.58 -9.22 -31.18
C GLU A 375 51.82 -8.08 -32.17
N ALA A 376 50.98 -7.03 -32.16
CA ALA A 376 51.10 -5.90 -33.09
C ALA A 376 52.36 -5.04 -32.85
N THR A 377 52.93 -5.05 -31.64
CA THR A 377 54.17 -4.31 -31.33
C THR A 377 55.46 -5.09 -31.62
N VAL A 378 55.36 -6.39 -31.93
CA VAL A 378 56.54 -7.21 -32.29
C VAL A 378 57.03 -6.90 -33.71
N HIS A 379 56.18 -6.36 -34.59
CA HIS A 379 56.55 -6.12 -35.99
C HIS A 379 57.17 -4.74 -36.29
N THR A 380 57.30 -3.83 -35.33
CA THR A 380 57.86 -2.48 -35.57
C THR A 380 59.23 -2.22 -34.93
N ARG A 381 59.91 -3.24 -34.41
CA ARG A 381 61.31 -3.13 -33.94
C ARG A 381 62.25 -4.07 -34.69
N ALA A 382 62.53 -3.75 -35.95
CA ALA A 382 63.75 -4.19 -36.62
C ALA A 382 64.58 -2.94 -36.98
N PRO A 383 65.82 -2.80 -36.50
CA PRO A 383 66.68 -1.69 -36.89
C PRO A 383 67.25 -1.91 -38.29
N ASN A 384 67.05 -0.90 -39.14
CA ASN A 384 67.62 -0.58 -40.45
C ASN A 384 68.58 -1.59 -41.13
N ARG A 385 68.32 -1.87 -42.41
CA ARG A 385 69.36 -1.96 -43.44
C ARG A 385 68.94 -1.13 -44.66
N ALA A 386 69.91 -0.37 -45.15
CA ALA A 386 69.78 0.63 -46.21
C ALA A 386 69.36 0.04 -47.57
N ASP A 387 68.99 0.98 -48.44
CA ASP A 387 68.74 0.86 -49.89
C ASP A 387 67.33 0.40 -50.27
N ASP A 388 66.44 1.35 -50.56
CA ASP A 388 66.07 1.59 -51.96
C ASP A 388 65.32 2.91 -52.15
N ALA A 389 65.69 3.61 -53.21
CA ALA A 389 65.13 4.87 -53.64
C ALA A 389 63.87 4.63 -54.47
N GLY A 390 62.77 5.33 -54.15
CA GLY A 390 61.67 5.55 -55.08
C GLY A 390 60.28 5.21 -54.52
N GLY A 391 59.37 6.19 -54.57
CA GLY A 391 57.94 5.89 -54.61
C GLY A 391 57.08 6.54 -53.52
N ASN A 392 56.56 7.72 -53.86
CA ASN A 392 55.30 8.30 -53.40
C ASN A 392 55.05 8.51 -51.90
N ARG A 393 55.38 9.74 -51.48
CA ARG A 393 54.55 10.54 -50.56
C ARG A 393 53.09 10.55 -51.04
N ILE A 394 52.18 9.91 -50.29
CA ILE A 394 50.77 10.31 -50.29
C ILE A 394 50.54 11.18 -49.06
N ARG A 395 50.37 12.48 -49.31
CA ARG A 395 49.79 13.47 -48.39
C ARG A 395 48.30 13.58 -48.74
N SER A 396 47.43 13.47 -47.73
CA SER A 396 46.08 14.05 -47.67
C SER A 396 45.73 14.03 -46.19
N ARG A 397 45.79 15.11 -45.41
CA ARG A 397 45.25 16.48 -45.48
C ARG A 397 43.74 16.52 -45.19
N TYR A 398 43.43 17.03 -43.99
CA TYR A 398 42.27 17.85 -43.57
C TYR A 398 40.89 17.16 -43.63
N GLU A 399 39.85 17.52 -42.88
CA GLU A 399 39.56 18.64 -41.96
C GLU A 399 38.34 18.25 -41.11
N ASP A 400 38.06 19.07 -40.10
CA ASP A 400 36.84 19.09 -39.30
C ASP A 400 35.55 19.19 -40.13
N ASP A 401 34.49 18.55 -39.64
CA ASP A 401 33.12 19.09 -39.52
C ASP A 401 32.35 18.30 -38.43
#